data_AF-A0A2P6SHR4-F1
#
_entry.id   AF-A0A2P6SHR4-F1
#
_cell.length_a   1.000
_cell.length_b   1.000
_cell.length_c   1.000
_cell.angle_alpha   90.00
_cell.angle_beta   90.00
_cell.angle_gamma   90.00
#
_symmetry.space_group_name_H-M   'P 1'
#
loop_
_entity.id
_entity.type
_entity.pdbx_description
1 polymer ?
#
loop_
_entity_poly.entity_id
_entity_poly.type
_entity_poly.pdbx_seq_one_letter_code
_entity_poly.pdbx_strand_id
1 'polypeptide(L)'
;MAFPYTNLTLFLSLLSLSTLSLALSLSAFSPVDIYLFDCGSTVDSTFDDGRRFVPDSSTSARSVSLRNQNPNPNSPQIYQTARVFRRPSKYEFQIHDPGTQMVRLHFQGFNSCNFDWNSAQFQVLVNGFVVLKVNNFGFGGVLGPMIKEYLIWVGTGKLVIRFVPDKKSSFAFVNAIEVVSAPKDLVADTAMYVSDGKVVGFDGLAKQALQVVHRVNVGGHKVTPFNDSLWRTWITDEEFFDSGFGSERVYFGGRIKYQDGGASREVGPDNVYNSARLIRSTNASIPNVNMTWVFPAVGGYKYLVRMHFCDFASTSLGLLYFNVYVNGNLAYEDLDLSKAANYMLASPFYADFVVDGDDLDSLTVSVGPSNASVPYAIDGILNGIEIMKLNNSVGSLDGEHCAEWVLRSWPRGHVSLLVPLVAAACVLLSLSMVTRRRIMRKKESVAWTKLPVDVSEVNAKHGNIHQSDILEST
;
A
#
# COMPACT_ATOMS: atom_id res chain seq x y z
N MET A 1 -10.19 -55.72 -43.85
CA MET A 1 -9.16 -54.67 -43.66
C MET A 1 -9.81 -53.50 -42.94
N ALA A 2 -9.78 -53.47 -41.61
CA ALA A 2 -10.24 -52.34 -40.81
C ALA A 2 -9.00 -51.61 -40.30
N PHE A 3 -8.73 -50.43 -40.87
CA PHE A 3 -7.57 -49.60 -40.52
C PHE A 3 -7.76 -48.94 -39.14
N PRO A 4 -6.66 -48.60 -38.44
CA PRO A 4 -6.64 -48.29 -37.02
C PRO A 4 -6.93 -46.80 -36.77
N TYR A 5 -8.18 -46.38 -37.00
CA TYR A 5 -8.60 -44.99 -36.77
C TYR A 5 -8.53 -44.58 -35.28
N THR A 6 -8.69 -45.53 -34.36
CA THR A 6 -8.67 -45.30 -32.91
C THR A 6 -7.29 -44.90 -32.37
N ASN A 7 -6.20 -45.40 -32.96
CA ASN A 7 -4.83 -45.05 -32.54
C ASN A 7 -4.44 -43.63 -32.98
N LEU A 8 -4.93 -43.19 -34.15
CA LEU A 8 -4.65 -41.84 -34.66
C LEU A 8 -5.38 -40.76 -33.84
N THR A 9 -6.63 -41.02 -33.44
CA THR A 9 -7.39 -40.10 -32.58
C THR A 9 -6.80 -40.00 -31.18
N LEU A 10 -6.31 -41.11 -30.62
CA LEU A 10 -5.63 -41.11 -29.32
C LEU A 10 -4.31 -40.33 -29.39
N PHE A 11 -3.50 -40.55 -30.42
CA PHE A 11 -2.25 -39.83 -30.64
C PHE A 11 -2.46 -38.32 -30.84
N LEU A 12 -3.46 -37.92 -31.64
CA LEU A 12 -3.82 -36.51 -31.81
C LEU A 12 -4.35 -35.87 -30.52
N SER A 13 -5.12 -36.61 -29.72
CA SER A 13 -5.61 -36.14 -28.43
C SER A 13 -4.45 -35.92 -27.43
N LEU A 14 -3.50 -36.85 -27.37
CA LEU A 14 -2.30 -36.76 -26.54
C LEU A 14 -1.38 -35.62 -27.00
N LEU A 15 -1.24 -35.42 -28.32
CA LEU A 15 -0.49 -34.30 -28.87
C LEU A 15 -1.18 -32.97 -28.52
N SER A 16 -2.51 -32.88 -28.65
CA SER A 16 -3.28 -31.69 -28.29
C SER A 16 -3.19 -31.34 -26.81
N LEU A 17 -3.26 -32.36 -25.92
CA LEU A 17 -3.04 -32.20 -24.48
C LEU A 17 -1.61 -31.75 -24.20
N SER A 18 -0.62 -32.33 -24.88
CA SER A 18 0.79 -31.94 -24.71
C SER A 18 1.03 -30.48 -25.14
N THR A 19 0.44 -30.04 -26.26
CA THR A 19 0.54 -28.66 -26.73
C THR A 19 -0.23 -27.68 -25.84
N LEU A 20 -1.35 -28.11 -25.26
CA LEU A 20 -2.11 -27.30 -24.31
C LEU A 20 -1.36 -27.15 -22.98
N SER A 21 -0.74 -28.23 -22.47
CA SER A 21 0.14 -28.15 -21.29
C SER A 21 1.40 -27.33 -21.55
N LEU A 22 1.94 -27.34 -22.78
CA LEU A 22 3.08 -26.50 -23.17
C LEU A 22 2.68 -25.03 -23.32
N ALA A 23 1.47 -24.74 -23.82
CA ALA A 23 0.93 -23.39 -23.91
C ALA A 23 0.60 -22.80 -22.52
N LEU A 24 0.12 -23.62 -21.58
CA LEU A 24 -0.12 -23.21 -20.20
C LEU A 24 1.19 -22.97 -19.41
N SER A 25 2.30 -23.61 -19.79
CA SER A 25 3.62 -23.41 -19.15
C SER A 25 4.43 -22.26 -19.77
N LEU A 26 3.90 -21.58 -20.79
CA LEU A 26 4.51 -20.43 -21.48
C LEU A 26 3.72 -19.13 -21.32
N SER A 27 2.61 -19.11 -20.57
CA SER A 27 1.89 -17.85 -20.37
C SER A 27 2.74 -16.91 -19.50
N ALA A 28 3.23 -15.83 -20.10
CA ALA A 28 3.76 -14.70 -19.33
C ALA A 28 2.70 -14.23 -18.33
N PHE A 29 3.12 -13.89 -17.11
CA PHE A 29 2.21 -13.32 -16.12
C PHE A 29 1.48 -12.11 -16.70
N SER A 30 0.16 -12.12 -16.57
CA SER A 30 -0.70 -11.00 -16.95
C SER A 30 -1.56 -10.65 -15.74
N PRO A 31 -1.38 -9.45 -15.16
CA PRO A 31 -2.21 -9.03 -14.02
C PRO A 31 -3.67 -8.87 -14.45
N VAL A 32 -4.60 -9.22 -13.56
CA VAL A 32 -6.05 -9.10 -13.82
C VAL A 32 -6.47 -7.63 -13.84
N ASP A 33 -6.07 -6.87 -12.82
CA ASP A 33 -6.26 -5.42 -12.79
C ASP A 33 -4.95 -4.71 -13.12
N ILE A 34 -5.01 -3.82 -14.12
CA ILE A 34 -3.89 -2.97 -14.52
C ILE A 34 -4.39 -1.55 -14.82
N TYR A 35 -3.99 -0.61 -13.99
CA TYR A 35 -4.29 0.80 -14.15
C TYR A 35 -2.99 1.60 -14.15
N LEU A 36 -2.66 2.19 -15.29
CA LEU A 36 -1.48 3.03 -15.47
C LEU A 36 -1.94 4.42 -15.90
N PHE A 37 -1.88 5.39 -14.99
CA PHE A 37 -2.36 6.75 -15.26
C PHE A 37 -1.21 7.75 -15.36
N ASP A 38 -1.19 8.51 -16.45
CA ASP A 38 -0.41 9.73 -16.61
C ASP A 38 -1.28 10.92 -16.13
N CYS A 39 -0.97 11.42 -14.94
CA CYS A 39 -1.82 12.36 -14.23
C CYS A 39 -1.64 13.79 -14.76
N GLY A 40 -2.74 14.39 -15.21
CA GLY A 40 -2.76 15.73 -15.79
C GLY A 40 -2.44 15.76 -17.29
N SER A 41 -2.10 14.62 -17.90
CA SER A 41 -1.94 14.51 -19.35
C SER A 41 -3.29 14.49 -20.07
N THR A 42 -3.25 14.81 -21.36
CA THR A 42 -4.38 14.69 -22.31
C THR A 42 -4.10 13.66 -23.39
N VAL A 43 -2.92 13.04 -23.38
CA VAL A 43 -2.45 12.06 -24.36
C VAL A 43 -1.82 10.87 -23.66
N ASP A 44 -1.84 9.73 -24.32
CA ASP A 44 -1.17 8.53 -23.82
C ASP A 44 0.35 8.69 -23.81
N SER A 45 1.00 7.97 -22.92
CA SER A 45 2.45 7.84 -22.80
C SER A 45 2.81 6.36 -22.89
N THR A 46 3.71 5.99 -23.80
CA THR A 46 4.16 4.60 -23.97
C THR A 46 5.65 4.51 -23.73
N PHE A 47 6.06 3.53 -22.92
CA PHE A 47 7.46 3.24 -22.62
C PHE A 47 7.97 2.10 -23.49
N ASP A 48 9.29 2.03 -23.65
CA ASP A 48 9.97 0.94 -24.37
C ASP A 48 9.78 -0.43 -23.68
N ASP A 49 9.43 -0.44 -22.39
CA ASP A 49 9.06 -1.63 -21.61
C ASP A 49 7.62 -2.11 -21.83
N GLY A 50 6.91 -1.51 -22.79
CA GLY A 50 5.55 -1.90 -23.18
C GLY A 50 4.46 -1.30 -22.30
N ARG A 51 4.80 -0.60 -21.21
CA ARG A 51 3.80 0.10 -20.39
C ARG A 51 3.18 1.25 -21.17
N ARG A 52 1.84 1.27 -21.20
CA ARG A 52 1.05 2.37 -21.74
C ARG A 52 0.26 3.04 -20.62
N PHE A 53 0.64 4.27 -20.30
CA PHE A 53 -0.05 5.13 -19.37
C PHE A 53 -1.09 5.96 -20.12
N VAL A 54 -2.32 5.98 -19.61
CA VAL A 54 -3.42 6.74 -20.19
C VAL A 54 -3.73 8.00 -19.36
N PRO A 55 -4.31 9.05 -19.95
CA PRO A 55 -4.76 10.23 -19.23
C PRO A 55 -5.69 9.91 -18.08
N ASP A 56 -5.46 10.57 -16.94
CA ASP A 56 -6.37 10.45 -15.81
C ASP A 56 -7.66 11.26 -16.06
N SER A 57 -8.79 10.57 -16.18
CA SER A 57 -10.09 11.17 -16.58
C SER A 57 -10.75 12.04 -15.49
N SER A 58 -9.95 12.68 -14.60
CA SER A 58 -10.48 13.51 -13.52
C SER A 58 -11.01 14.84 -14.06
N THR A 59 -12.35 14.93 -14.14
CA THR A 59 -13.12 16.14 -14.50
C THR A 59 -13.51 16.97 -13.27
N SER A 60 -12.97 16.64 -12.09
CA SER A 60 -13.32 17.32 -10.84
C SER A 60 -12.78 18.75 -10.81
N ALA A 61 -13.67 19.73 -10.63
CA ALA A 61 -13.35 21.14 -10.39
C ALA A 61 -12.45 21.39 -9.15
N ARG A 62 -12.10 20.34 -8.40
CA ARG A 62 -11.21 20.38 -7.23
C ARG A 62 -9.74 20.08 -7.55
N SER A 63 -9.44 19.73 -8.79
CA SER A 63 -8.09 19.42 -9.26
C SER A 63 -7.69 20.28 -10.46
N VAL A 64 -6.38 20.47 -10.65
CA VAL A 64 -5.79 21.22 -11.75
C VAL A 64 -4.77 20.34 -12.45
N SER A 65 -4.86 20.22 -13.77
CA SER A 65 -3.82 19.60 -14.59
C SER A 65 -2.71 20.62 -14.85
N LEU A 66 -1.46 20.21 -14.64
CA LEU A 66 -0.27 21.00 -14.94
C LEU A 66 0.58 20.27 -15.96
N ARG A 67 1.17 21.07 -16.85
CA ARG A 67 2.16 20.63 -17.83
C ARG A 67 3.44 21.43 -17.66
N ASN A 68 4.57 20.75 -17.67
CA ASN A 68 5.88 21.35 -17.68
C ASN A 68 6.08 22.07 -19.02
N GLN A 69 6.35 23.36 -18.97
CA GLN A 69 6.57 24.18 -20.17
C GLN A 69 7.96 23.96 -20.78
N ASN A 70 8.93 23.54 -19.98
CA ASN A 70 10.31 23.29 -20.40
C ASN A 70 10.77 21.90 -19.91
N PRO A 71 10.20 20.80 -20.45
CA PRO A 71 10.60 19.46 -20.06
C PRO A 71 12.03 19.16 -20.53
N ASN A 72 12.80 18.47 -19.69
CA ASN A 72 14.06 17.88 -20.13
C ASN A 72 13.75 16.82 -21.21
N PRO A 73 14.39 16.86 -22.40
CA PRO A 73 14.16 15.88 -23.46
C PRO A 73 14.35 14.42 -23.04
N ASN A 74 15.23 14.18 -22.05
CA ASN A 74 15.51 12.84 -21.53
C ASN A 74 14.54 12.39 -20.42
N SER A 75 13.62 13.26 -20.00
CA SER A 75 12.64 12.96 -18.95
C SER A 75 11.45 12.19 -19.54
N PRO A 76 11.09 11.02 -18.97
CA PRO A 76 9.90 10.29 -19.40
C PRO A 76 8.64 11.17 -19.38
N GLN A 77 7.75 10.94 -20.34
CA GLN A 77 6.57 11.77 -20.56
C GLN A 77 5.67 11.88 -19.32
N ILE A 78 5.56 10.83 -18.53
CA ILE A 78 4.74 10.80 -17.30
C ILE A 78 5.19 11.80 -16.23
N TYR A 79 6.41 12.33 -16.32
CA TYR A 79 6.93 13.35 -15.40
C TYR A 79 6.84 14.77 -15.97
N GLN A 80 6.34 14.92 -17.20
CA GLN A 80 6.11 16.22 -17.83
C GLN A 80 4.76 16.82 -17.45
N THR A 81 3.91 16.04 -16.79
CA THR A 81 2.57 16.41 -16.34
C THR A 81 2.39 16.05 -14.87
N ALA A 82 1.50 16.77 -14.21
CA ALA A 82 1.06 16.45 -12.86
C ALA A 82 -0.40 16.86 -12.67
N ARG A 83 -1.14 16.11 -11.85
CA ARG A 83 -2.41 16.57 -11.31
C ARG A 83 -2.21 17.13 -9.90
N VAL A 84 -2.74 18.32 -9.67
CA VAL A 84 -2.64 19.05 -8.39
C VAL A 84 -4.00 19.13 -7.71
N PHE A 85 -4.02 18.94 -6.39
CA PHE A 85 -5.20 18.98 -5.54
C PHE A 85 -5.03 20.05 -4.45
N ARG A 86 -5.93 21.04 -4.43
CA ARG A 86 -5.99 22.07 -3.36
C ARG A 86 -6.94 21.69 -2.22
N ARG A 87 -7.60 20.54 -2.36
CA ARG A 87 -8.55 19.97 -1.39
C ARG A 87 -8.44 18.46 -1.41
N PRO A 88 -8.83 17.78 -0.32
CA PRO A 88 -8.90 16.32 -0.28
C PRO A 88 -9.65 15.77 -1.49
N SER A 89 -8.95 14.95 -2.27
CA SER A 89 -9.41 14.38 -3.53
C SER A 89 -9.02 12.91 -3.60
N LYS A 90 -9.66 12.13 -4.47
CA LYS A 90 -9.45 10.68 -4.53
C LYS A 90 -9.50 10.12 -5.95
N TYR A 91 -8.80 9.02 -6.15
CA TYR A 91 -8.98 8.07 -7.24
C TYR A 91 -9.64 6.81 -6.70
N GLU A 92 -10.50 6.20 -7.52
CA GLU A 92 -11.13 4.92 -7.23
C GLU A 92 -10.85 3.96 -8.37
N PHE A 93 -10.38 2.77 -8.02
CA PHE A 93 -10.06 1.69 -8.95
C PHE A 93 -10.96 0.52 -8.63
N GLN A 94 -11.60 -0.05 -9.64
CA GLN A 94 -12.38 -1.27 -9.46
C GLN A 94 -11.41 -2.45 -9.44
N ILE A 95 -11.48 -3.29 -8.42
CA ILE A 95 -10.58 -4.44 -8.28
C ILE A 95 -11.40 -5.70 -8.54
N HIS A 96 -11.05 -6.40 -9.62
CA HIS A 96 -11.69 -7.63 -10.03
C HIS A 96 -11.02 -8.86 -9.42
N ASP A 97 -9.72 -8.76 -9.09
CA ASP A 97 -8.98 -9.84 -8.45
C ASP A 97 -8.68 -9.52 -6.97
N PRO A 98 -9.49 -10.06 -6.03
CA PRO A 98 -9.21 -10.02 -4.60
C PRO A 98 -7.77 -10.40 -4.25
N GLY A 99 -7.05 -9.45 -3.67
CA GLY A 99 -5.78 -9.74 -3.04
C GLY A 99 -4.82 -8.57 -3.02
N THR A 100 -3.54 -8.88 -2.97
CA THR A 100 -2.47 -7.88 -2.93
C THR A 100 -2.45 -7.08 -4.22
N GLN A 101 -2.58 -5.77 -4.09
CA GLN A 101 -2.42 -4.82 -5.19
C GLN A 101 -1.10 -4.09 -5.00
N MET A 102 -0.28 -4.06 -6.05
CA MET A 102 0.92 -3.23 -6.10
C MET A 102 0.52 -1.82 -6.53
N VAL A 103 0.79 -0.83 -5.68
CA VAL A 103 0.48 0.58 -5.91
C VAL A 103 1.79 1.36 -6.02
N ARG A 104 2.04 1.99 -7.16
CA ARG A 104 3.17 2.92 -7.33
C ARG A 104 2.68 4.35 -7.52
N LEU A 105 3.31 5.26 -6.79
CA LEU A 105 3.02 6.69 -6.87
C LEU A 105 4.28 7.44 -7.27
N HIS A 106 4.15 8.25 -8.32
CA HIS A 106 5.24 8.95 -8.97
C HIS A 106 5.14 10.45 -8.69
N PHE A 107 6.22 11.04 -8.17
CA PHE A 107 6.30 12.45 -7.84
C PHE A 107 7.59 13.06 -8.39
N GLN A 108 7.44 14.08 -9.24
CA GLN A 108 8.53 14.89 -9.75
C GLN A 108 8.02 16.32 -9.95
N GLY A 109 8.60 17.24 -9.17
CA GLY A 109 8.36 18.67 -9.33
C GLY A 109 9.00 19.20 -10.61
N PHE A 110 8.39 20.21 -11.21
CA PHE A 110 8.93 20.92 -12.38
C PHE A 110 8.59 22.41 -12.32
N ASN A 111 9.40 23.29 -12.91
CA ASN A 111 9.17 24.73 -12.76
C ASN A 111 7.77 25.15 -13.26
N SER A 112 7.02 25.88 -12.43
CA SER A 112 5.68 26.38 -12.77
C SER A 112 5.45 27.75 -12.13
N CYS A 113 4.81 28.67 -12.84
CA CYS A 113 4.55 30.02 -12.32
C CYS A 113 3.50 30.06 -11.19
N ASN A 114 2.67 29.03 -11.07
CA ASN A 114 1.48 29.05 -10.20
C ASN A 114 1.61 28.17 -8.95
N PHE A 115 2.67 27.36 -8.85
CA PHE A 115 2.87 26.40 -7.78
C PHE A 115 4.34 26.35 -7.39
N ASP A 116 4.61 26.64 -6.11
CA ASP A 116 5.89 26.43 -5.47
C ASP A 116 5.90 25.05 -4.79
N TRP A 117 6.68 24.12 -5.31
CA TRP A 117 6.78 22.75 -4.78
C TRP A 117 7.36 22.70 -3.37
N ASN A 118 8.09 23.73 -2.94
CA ASN A 118 8.56 23.81 -1.57
C ASN A 118 7.40 24.01 -0.57
N SER A 119 6.26 24.51 -1.06
CA SER A 119 5.04 24.68 -0.28
C SER A 119 4.09 23.48 -0.32
N ALA A 120 4.46 22.41 -1.05
CA ALA A 120 3.67 21.19 -1.11
C ALA A 120 3.71 20.47 0.25
N GLN A 121 2.56 20.43 0.91
CA GLN A 121 2.33 19.81 2.21
C GLN A 121 1.08 18.95 2.13
N PHE A 122 1.24 17.63 2.17
CA PHE A 122 0.14 16.71 1.99
C PHE A 122 0.44 15.30 2.48
N GLN A 123 -0.63 14.53 2.64
CA GLN A 123 -0.60 13.13 2.99
C GLN A 123 -1.34 12.32 1.92
N VAL A 124 -0.89 11.10 1.71
CA VAL A 124 -1.52 10.14 0.81
C VAL A 124 -2.07 8.98 1.63
N LEU A 125 -3.34 8.65 1.38
CA LEU A 125 -4.03 7.53 2.00
C LEU A 125 -4.34 6.48 0.95
N VAL A 126 -4.03 5.21 1.21
CA VAL A 126 -4.43 4.09 0.36
C VAL A 126 -5.25 3.11 1.17
N ASN A 127 -6.51 2.94 0.80
CA ASN A 127 -7.46 2.03 1.44
C ASN A 127 -7.52 2.07 2.98
N GLY A 128 -7.31 3.25 3.58
CA GLY A 128 -7.34 3.44 5.04
C GLY A 128 -5.96 3.48 5.72
N PHE A 129 -4.89 3.19 5.00
CA PHE A 129 -3.52 3.35 5.48
C PHE A 129 -2.96 4.72 5.12
N VAL A 130 -2.21 5.36 6.03
CA VAL A 130 -1.39 6.54 5.69
C VAL A 130 -0.10 6.03 5.07
N VAL A 131 0.12 6.27 3.77
CA VAL A 131 1.25 5.67 3.05
C VAL A 131 2.42 6.64 2.83
N LEU A 132 2.15 7.94 2.86
CA LEU A 132 3.13 8.98 2.59
C LEU A 132 2.72 10.29 3.28
N LYS A 133 3.69 10.97 3.88
CA LYS A 133 3.57 12.34 4.40
C LYS A 133 4.67 13.21 3.80
N VAL A 134 4.26 14.22 3.03
CA VAL A 134 5.13 15.21 2.42
C VAL A 134 4.98 16.52 3.17
N ASN A 135 6.03 16.97 3.87
CA ASN A 135 6.05 18.27 4.58
C ASN A 135 6.63 19.40 3.73
N ASN A 136 7.49 19.04 2.80
CA ASN A 136 8.12 19.90 1.82
C ASN A 136 8.64 18.96 0.74
N PHE A 137 8.21 19.13 -0.50
CA PHE A 137 8.75 18.30 -1.58
C PHE A 137 10.16 18.72 -1.98
N GLY A 138 10.46 20.02 -1.88
CA GLY A 138 11.76 20.59 -2.22
C GLY A 138 12.02 20.59 -3.73
N PHE A 139 12.52 21.70 -4.27
CA PHE A 139 13.20 21.71 -5.57
C PHE A 139 14.72 21.45 -5.40
N GLY A 140 15.07 20.61 -4.43
CA GLY A 140 16.43 20.48 -3.89
C GLY A 140 17.17 19.26 -4.42
N GLY A 141 17.83 19.40 -5.57
CA GLY A 141 19.03 18.62 -5.91
C GLY A 141 18.87 17.15 -6.34
N VAL A 142 17.72 16.51 -6.15
CA VAL A 142 17.50 15.16 -6.71
C VAL A 142 17.10 15.29 -8.17
N LEU A 143 18.01 14.96 -9.09
CA LEU A 143 17.82 15.02 -10.54
C LEU A 143 16.76 14.04 -11.08
N GLY A 144 16.00 13.34 -10.22
CA GLY A 144 15.14 12.24 -10.60
C GLY A 144 13.81 12.16 -9.82
N PRO A 145 12.86 11.35 -10.31
CA PRO A 145 11.55 11.19 -9.70
C PRO A 145 11.59 10.43 -8.38
N MET A 146 10.73 10.81 -7.44
CA MET A 146 10.41 10.00 -6.26
C MET A 146 9.33 9.00 -6.62
N ILE A 147 9.66 7.71 -6.57
CA ILE A 147 8.72 6.61 -6.80
C ILE A 147 8.51 5.89 -5.47
N LYS A 148 7.26 5.78 -5.04
CA LYS A 148 6.88 5.05 -3.83
C LYS A 148 6.04 3.83 -4.21
N GLU A 149 6.50 2.64 -3.83
CA GLU A 149 5.83 1.37 -4.10
C GLU A 149 5.26 0.77 -2.81
N TYR A 150 4.00 0.34 -2.88
CA TYR A 150 3.27 -0.25 -1.77
C TYR A 150 2.58 -1.54 -2.20
N LEU A 151 2.47 -2.51 -1.29
CA LEU A 151 1.67 -3.72 -1.45
C LEU A 151 0.51 -3.64 -0.46
N ILE A 152 -0.72 -3.59 -0.99
CA ILE A 152 -1.93 -3.35 -0.21
C ILE A 152 -2.94 -4.45 -0.50
N TRP A 153 -3.38 -5.17 0.53
CA TRP A 153 -4.44 -6.15 0.38
C TRP A 153 -5.81 -5.50 0.16
N VAL A 154 -6.54 -5.99 -0.83
CA VAL A 154 -7.92 -5.58 -1.12
C VAL A 154 -8.80 -6.83 -1.20
N GLY A 155 -9.72 -6.98 -0.24
CA GLY A 155 -10.61 -8.14 -0.18
C GLY A 155 -11.63 -8.18 -1.33
N THR A 156 -12.42 -7.13 -1.50
CA THR A 156 -13.38 -7.02 -2.62
C THR A 156 -13.72 -5.55 -2.87
N GLY A 157 -14.03 -5.20 -4.11
CA GLY A 157 -14.63 -3.90 -4.44
C GLY A 157 -13.63 -2.90 -5.00
N LYS A 158 -13.31 -1.86 -4.24
CA LYS A 158 -12.54 -0.71 -4.73
C LYS A 158 -11.25 -0.50 -3.96
N LEU A 159 -10.17 -0.21 -4.69
CA LEU A 159 -8.99 0.43 -4.12
C LEU A 159 -9.19 1.95 -4.21
N VAL A 160 -8.96 2.66 -3.11
CA VAL A 160 -9.15 4.12 -3.04
C VAL A 160 -7.85 4.79 -2.60
N ILE A 161 -7.35 5.69 -3.44
CA ILE A 161 -6.18 6.52 -3.16
C ILE A 161 -6.67 7.95 -2.90
N ARG A 162 -6.38 8.51 -1.74
CA ARG A 162 -6.74 9.89 -1.37
C ARG A 162 -5.50 10.76 -1.24
N PHE A 163 -5.54 11.93 -1.85
CA PHE A 163 -4.54 12.98 -1.69
C PHE A 163 -5.15 14.08 -0.82
N VAL A 164 -4.55 14.30 0.34
CA VAL A 164 -5.05 15.19 1.39
C VAL A 164 -3.98 16.24 1.66
N PRO A 165 -4.10 17.47 1.14
CA PRO A 165 -3.19 18.54 1.56
C PRO A 165 -3.29 18.74 3.08
N ASP A 166 -2.32 19.40 3.73
CA ASP A 166 -2.35 19.62 5.19
C ASP A 166 -3.11 20.90 5.61
N LYS A 167 -2.96 21.98 4.83
CA LYS A 167 -3.71 23.24 4.99
C LYS A 167 -4.33 23.74 3.69
N LYS A 168 -5.36 24.59 3.77
CA LYS A 168 -6.03 25.18 2.58
C LYS A 168 -5.10 25.98 1.65
N SER A 169 -3.98 26.48 2.18
CA SER A 169 -2.94 27.20 1.43
C SER A 169 -1.95 26.26 0.73
N SER A 170 -1.91 24.99 1.11
CA SER A 170 -1.03 23.95 0.54
C SER A 170 -1.73 23.16 -0.56
N PHE A 171 -0.98 22.28 -1.22
CA PHE A 171 -1.52 21.38 -2.24
C PHE A 171 -0.82 20.02 -2.20
N ALA A 172 -1.54 19.02 -2.71
CA ALA A 172 -1.01 17.70 -3.04
C ALA A 172 -0.85 17.59 -4.55
N PHE A 173 0.02 16.71 -5.02
CA PHE A 173 0.15 16.43 -6.44
C PHE A 173 0.59 15.00 -6.71
N VAL A 174 0.44 14.54 -7.95
CA VAL A 174 0.95 13.26 -8.44
C VAL A 174 1.19 13.36 -9.93
N ASN A 175 2.26 12.74 -10.42
CA ASN A 175 2.63 12.70 -11.84
C ASN A 175 2.08 11.44 -12.51
N ALA A 176 2.19 10.30 -11.85
CA ALA A 176 1.62 9.04 -12.33
C ALA A 176 1.21 8.12 -11.19
N ILE A 177 0.25 7.24 -11.50
CA ILE A 177 -0.25 6.20 -10.60
C ILE A 177 -0.23 4.87 -11.34
N GLU A 178 0.37 3.86 -10.74
CA GLU A 178 0.26 2.47 -11.16
C GLU A 178 -0.54 1.69 -10.08
N VAL A 179 -1.54 0.92 -10.49
CA VAL A 179 -2.23 -0.07 -9.65
C VAL A 179 -2.28 -1.37 -10.44
N VAL A 180 -1.62 -2.41 -9.93
CA VAL A 180 -1.44 -3.69 -10.62
C VAL A 180 -1.77 -4.83 -9.66
N SER A 181 -2.61 -5.79 -10.06
CA SER A 181 -2.83 -7.02 -9.28
C SER A 181 -1.54 -7.80 -9.15
N ALA A 182 -1.15 -8.13 -7.92
CA ALA A 182 0.00 -8.95 -7.67
C ALA A 182 -0.34 -10.46 -7.79
N PRO A 183 0.64 -11.30 -8.15
CA PRO A 183 0.54 -12.75 -8.00
C PRO A 183 0.19 -13.14 -6.56
N LYS A 184 -0.56 -14.24 -6.40
CA LYS A 184 -1.05 -14.69 -5.08
C LYS A 184 0.07 -15.09 -4.12
N ASP A 185 1.18 -15.54 -4.66
CA ASP A 185 2.37 -15.97 -3.96
C ASP A 185 3.39 -14.84 -3.73
N LEU A 186 3.12 -13.62 -4.23
CA LEU A 186 4.06 -12.50 -4.05
C LEU A 186 4.24 -12.14 -2.56
N VAL A 187 3.17 -12.19 -1.76
CA VAL A 187 3.21 -11.92 -0.32
C VAL A 187 2.54 -13.07 0.42
N ALA A 188 3.34 -13.86 1.14
CA ALA A 188 2.82 -14.91 2.00
C ALA A 188 2.12 -14.31 3.23
N ASP A 189 1.12 -15.02 3.77
CA ASP A 189 0.44 -14.57 5.00
C ASP A 189 1.27 -14.85 6.28
N THR A 190 2.27 -15.72 6.16
CA THR A 190 3.11 -16.18 7.27
C THR A 190 4.57 -15.84 7.02
N ALA A 191 5.29 -15.45 8.07
CA ALA A 191 6.74 -15.23 8.08
C ALA A 191 7.35 -15.65 9.42
N MET A 192 8.65 -15.51 9.59
CA MET A 192 9.33 -15.73 10.88
C MET A 192 9.66 -14.40 11.53
N TYR A 193 9.10 -14.11 12.71
CA TYR A 193 9.52 -12.97 13.51
C TYR A 193 10.80 -13.30 14.27
N VAL A 194 11.83 -12.48 14.08
CA VAL A 194 13.17 -12.64 14.65
C VAL A 194 13.45 -11.48 15.61
N SER A 195 13.74 -11.82 16.86
CA SER A 195 14.08 -10.84 17.91
C SER A 195 14.91 -11.50 19.01
N ASP A 196 16.06 -10.92 19.34
CA ASP A 196 16.95 -11.26 20.46
C ASP A 196 16.93 -12.75 20.88
N GLY A 197 17.45 -13.60 19.99
CA GLY A 197 17.59 -15.04 20.21
C GLY A 197 16.28 -15.85 20.15
N LYS A 198 15.18 -15.26 19.69
CA LYS A 198 13.90 -15.93 19.47
C LYS A 198 13.48 -15.82 18.02
N VAL A 199 13.06 -16.96 17.47
CA VAL A 199 12.42 -17.07 16.16
C VAL A 199 11.05 -17.69 16.37
N VAL A 200 9.99 -16.95 16.05
CA VAL A 200 8.60 -17.39 16.23
C VAL A 200 7.78 -17.10 14.98
N GLY A 201 6.70 -17.85 14.75
CA GLY A 201 5.82 -17.60 13.62
C GLY A 201 5.15 -16.23 13.70
N PHE A 202 5.01 -15.57 12.55
CA PHE A 202 4.32 -14.31 12.37
C PHE A 202 3.20 -14.49 11.34
N ASP A 203 1.95 -14.43 11.77
CA ASP A 203 0.77 -14.61 10.92
C ASP A 203 0.12 -13.27 10.57
N GLY A 204 -0.67 -13.25 9.49
CA GLY A 204 -1.42 -12.07 9.07
C GLY A 204 -0.58 -11.02 8.34
N LEU A 205 0.58 -11.41 7.81
CA LEU A 205 1.47 -10.53 7.06
C LEU A 205 0.79 -9.99 5.80
N ALA A 206 0.03 -10.82 5.08
CA ALA A 206 -0.60 -10.43 3.83
C ALA A 206 -1.65 -9.32 4.01
N LYS A 207 -2.18 -9.15 5.23
CA LYS A 207 -3.15 -8.09 5.56
C LYS A 207 -2.49 -6.78 6.01
N GLN A 208 -1.18 -6.76 6.24
CA GLN A 208 -0.45 -5.52 6.52
C GLN A 208 -0.28 -4.72 5.22
N ALA A 209 -0.21 -3.40 5.35
CA ALA A 209 0.28 -2.55 4.28
C ALA A 209 1.82 -2.58 4.31
N LEU A 210 2.42 -2.86 3.15
CA LEU A 210 3.87 -2.92 3.00
C LEU A 210 4.34 -1.78 2.10
N GLN A 211 5.41 -1.09 2.49
CA GLN A 211 6.15 -0.19 1.62
C GLN A 211 7.46 -0.85 1.23
N VAL A 212 7.70 -1.04 -0.07
CA VAL A 212 9.00 -1.54 -0.53
C VAL A 212 10.02 -0.42 -0.43
N VAL A 213 11.03 -0.61 0.42
CA VAL A 213 12.08 0.39 0.69
C VAL A 213 13.38 0.04 -0.02
N HIS A 214 13.72 -1.25 -0.09
CA HIS A 214 14.89 -1.75 -0.82
C HIS A 214 14.54 -3.00 -1.62
N ARG A 215 15.13 -3.11 -2.81
CA ARG A 215 15.04 -4.28 -3.69
C ARG A 215 16.35 -4.44 -4.44
N VAL A 216 17.11 -5.45 -4.08
CA VAL A 216 18.54 -5.57 -4.39
C VAL A 216 18.83 -6.88 -5.11
N ASN A 217 19.52 -6.80 -6.25
CA ASN A 217 20.10 -7.93 -6.96
C ASN A 217 21.53 -8.16 -6.45
N VAL A 218 21.76 -9.25 -5.71
CA VAL A 218 23.02 -9.48 -5.01
C VAL A 218 24.06 -10.07 -5.96
N GLY A 219 25.18 -9.37 -6.10
CA GLY A 219 26.28 -9.77 -7.00
C GLY A 219 25.97 -9.62 -8.49
N GLY A 220 24.74 -9.23 -8.85
CA GLY A 220 24.28 -9.06 -10.22
C GLY A 220 24.22 -7.61 -10.69
N HIS A 221 23.74 -7.43 -11.92
CA HIS A 221 23.49 -6.12 -12.51
C HIS A 221 22.10 -5.59 -12.14
N LYS A 222 21.90 -4.27 -12.32
CA LYS A 222 20.59 -3.64 -12.15
C LYS A 222 19.56 -4.28 -13.08
N VAL A 223 18.46 -4.76 -12.52
CA VAL A 223 17.28 -5.22 -13.28
C VAL A 223 16.33 -4.04 -13.43
N THR A 224 15.95 -3.74 -14.66
CA THR A 224 15.03 -2.64 -14.99
C THR A 224 13.61 -3.18 -15.21
N PRO A 225 12.58 -2.31 -15.23
CA PRO A 225 11.21 -2.72 -15.49
C PRO A 225 11.04 -3.55 -16.77
N PHE A 226 11.85 -3.30 -17.80
CA PHE A 226 11.86 -4.08 -19.06
C PHE A 226 12.13 -5.59 -18.84
N ASN A 227 12.90 -5.93 -17.80
CA ASN A 227 13.38 -7.27 -17.51
C ASN A 227 12.68 -7.92 -16.30
N ASP A 228 11.57 -7.36 -15.82
CA ASP A 228 10.79 -7.86 -14.69
C ASP A 228 9.29 -7.88 -15.03
N SER A 229 8.61 -9.00 -14.80
CA SER A 229 7.20 -9.18 -15.16
C SER A 229 6.23 -8.27 -14.40
N LEU A 230 6.68 -7.70 -13.27
CA LEU A 230 5.92 -6.74 -12.46
C LEU A 230 6.48 -5.30 -12.60
N TRP A 231 7.34 -5.06 -13.59
CA TRP A 231 7.99 -3.77 -13.84
C TRP A 231 8.78 -3.23 -12.63
N ARG A 232 9.28 -4.11 -11.76
CA ARG A 232 10.10 -3.74 -10.61
C ARG A 232 11.51 -3.37 -11.05
N THR A 233 12.17 -2.54 -10.26
CA THR A 233 13.60 -2.27 -10.40
C THR A 233 14.36 -2.95 -9.27
N TRP A 234 15.37 -3.75 -9.60
CA TRP A 234 16.32 -4.30 -8.63
C TRP A 234 17.65 -3.56 -8.78
N ILE A 235 18.07 -2.85 -7.75
CA ILE A 235 19.35 -2.13 -7.74
C ILE A 235 20.50 -3.08 -7.40
N THR A 236 21.74 -2.68 -7.68
CA THR A 236 22.91 -3.46 -7.30
C THR A 236 23.11 -3.39 -5.79
N ASP A 237 23.82 -4.38 -5.23
CA ASP A 237 24.05 -4.48 -3.80
C ASP A 237 25.26 -3.69 -3.29
N GLU A 238 26.00 -3.04 -4.19
CA GLU A 238 27.30 -2.40 -3.90
C GLU A 238 27.24 -1.32 -2.83
N GLU A 239 26.16 -0.53 -2.79
CA GLU A 239 25.99 0.55 -1.80
C GLU A 239 25.70 0.03 -0.39
N PHE A 240 25.17 -1.19 -0.28
CA PHE A 240 24.73 -1.77 1.00
C PHE A 240 25.69 -2.83 1.53
N PHE A 241 26.63 -3.30 0.70
CA PHE A 241 27.53 -4.40 1.05
C PHE A 241 28.69 -3.89 1.91
N ASP A 242 28.66 -4.21 3.21
CA ASP A 242 29.58 -3.68 4.22
C ASP A 242 30.84 -4.55 4.37
N SER A 243 30.66 -5.87 4.52
CA SER A 243 31.77 -6.81 4.72
C SER A 243 31.67 -8.00 3.78
N GLY A 244 32.77 -8.26 3.07
CA GLY A 244 32.85 -9.29 2.03
C GLY A 244 34.19 -10.00 1.97
N PHE A 245 34.94 -10.07 3.06
CA PHE A 245 36.22 -10.77 3.07
C PHE A 245 36.03 -12.22 2.64
N GLY A 246 36.70 -12.64 1.57
CA GLY A 246 36.56 -13.99 1.01
C GLY A 246 35.27 -14.22 0.19
N SER A 247 34.49 -13.19 -0.09
CA SER A 247 33.31 -13.29 -0.97
C SER A 247 33.67 -13.09 -2.44
N GLU A 248 32.97 -13.80 -3.33
CA GLU A 248 33.05 -13.61 -4.77
C GLU A 248 31.67 -13.43 -5.42
N ARG A 249 31.62 -12.70 -6.53
CA ARG A 249 30.41 -12.58 -7.38
C ARG A 249 30.43 -13.71 -8.40
N VAL A 250 29.30 -14.38 -8.56
CA VAL A 250 29.14 -15.46 -9.54
C VAL A 250 27.90 -15.28 -10.37
N TYR A 251 27.95 -15.79 -11.60
CA TYR A 251 26.87 -15.71 -12.58
C TYR A 251 26.59 -17.09 -13.16
N PHE A 252 25.32 -17.34 -13.46
CA PHE A 252 24.83 -18.58 -14.01
C PHE A 252 24.24 -18.37 -15.40
N GLY A 253 24.85 -18.98 -16.41
CA GLY A 253 24.34 -18.95 -17.79
C GLY A 253 23.28 -20.01 -18.10
N GLY A 254 22.94 -20.86 -17.13
CA GLY A 254 21.95 -21.93 -17.30
C GLY A 254 20.52 -21.49 -17.06
N ARG A 255 19.58 -22.41 -17.25
CA ARG A 255 18.15 -22.17 -17.01
C ARG A 255 17.83 -22.29 -15.52
N ILE A 256 17.21 -21.26 -14.95
CA ILE A 256 16.62 -21.30 -13.61
C ILE A 256 15.38 -22.21 -13.60
N LYS A 257 15.34 -23.12 -12.63
CA LYS A 257 14.36 -24.21 -12.55
C LYS A 257 13.32 -23.97 -11.47
N TYR A 258 12.43 -23.01 -11.70
CA TYR A 258 11.27 -22.73 -10.84
C TYR A 258 10.46 -24.01 -10.56
N GLN A 259 10.18 -24.27 -9.27
CA GLN A 259 9.42 -25.42 -8.79
C GLN A 259 8.14 -24.97 -8.07
N ASP A 260 7.11 -25.80 -8.13
CA ASP A 260 5.90 -25.59 -7.33
C ASP A 260 6.24 -25.60 -5.83
N GLY A 261 5.67 -24.65 -5.09
CA GLY A 261 5.95 -24.46 -3.67
C GLY A 261 7.27 -23.74 -3.36
N GLY A 262 8.10 -23.45 -4.37
CA GLY A 262 9.26 -22.56 -4.26
C GLY A 262 8.93 -21.12 -4.64
N ALA A 263 9.98 -20.31 -4.89
CA ALA A 263 9.76 -18.97 -5.46
C ALA A 263 9.26 -19.09 -6.89
N SER A 264 8.27 -18.29 -7.29
CA SER A 264 7.89 -18.13 -8.70
C SER A 264 8.75 -17.08 -9.40
N ARG A 265 8.59 -17.00 -10.73
CA ARG A 265 9.26 -16.00 -11.57
C ARG A 265 8.82 -14.58 -11.22
N GLU A 266 7.59 -14.45 -10.75
CA GLU A 266 7.01 -13.19 -10.34
C GLU A 266 7.45 -12.79 -8.93
N VAL A 267 7.76 -13.75 -8.05
CA VAL A 267 8.45 -13.46 -6.78
C VAL A 267 9.84 -12.90 -7.05
N GLY A 268 10.63 -13.53 -7.93
CA GLY A 268 11.92 -13.00 -8.38
C GLY A 268 12.28 -13.46 -9.80
N PRO A 269 12.72 -12.55 -10.68
CA PRO A 269 13.03 -12.90 -12.07
C PRO A 269 14.35 -13.67 -12.18
N ASP A 270 14.59 -14.31 -13.32
CA ASP A 270 15.81 -15.08 -13.60
C ASP A 270 17.07 -14.24 -13.35
N ASN A 271 17.03 -12.95 -13.67
CA ASN A 271 18.14 -12.02 -13.49
C ASN A 271 18.55 -11.78 -12.03
N VAL A 272 17.70 -12.16 -11.07
CA VAL A 272 18.03 -12.17 -9.63
C VAL A 272 18.62 -13.53 -9.27
N TYR A 273 17.98 -14.61 -9.68
CA TYR A 273 18.40 -15.97 -9.32
C TYR A 273 19.59 -16.52 -10.12
N ASN A 274 20.04 -15.82 -11.15
CA ASN A 274 21.21 -16.18 -11.96
C ASN A 274 22.49 -15.44 -11.56
N SER A 275 22.42 -14.57 -10.55
CA SER A 275 23.59 -13.94 -9.94
C SER A 275 23.59 -14.18 -8.44
N ALA A 276 24.77 -14.18 -7.84
CA ALA A 276 24.91 -14.27 -6.39
C ALA A 276 26.23 -13.67 -5.92
N ARG A 277 26.31 -13.44 -4.61
CA ARG A 277 27.58 -13.49 -3.88
C ARG A 277 27.65 -14.76 -3.06
N LEU A 278 28.84 -15.33 -2.97
CA LEU A 278 29.09 -16.53 -2.17
C LEU A 278 30.41 -16.47 -1.41
N ILE A 279 30.51 -17.30 -0.37
CA ILE A 279 31.75 -17.64 0.33
C ILE A 279 32.12 -19.07 -0.08
N ARG A 280 33.41 -19.32 -0.35
CA ARG A 280 33.95 -20.65 -0.65
C ARG A 280 35.19 -20.93 0.18
N SER A 281 35.24 -22.11 0.78
CA SER A 281 36.45 -22.64 1.40
C SER A 281 37.35 -23.25 0.31
N THR A 282 38.59 -22.77 0.21
CA THR A 282 39.61 -23.35 -0.68
C THR A 282 40.59 -24.26 0.07
N ASN A 283 40.48 -24.29 1.40
CA ASN A 283 41.34 -25.02 2.31
C ASN A 283 40.48 -25.94 3.19
N ALA A 284 41.13 -26.83 3.95
CA ALA A 284 40.45 -27.70 4.92
C ALA A 284 39.78 -26.93 6.08
N SER A 285 40.11 -25.66 6.25
CA SER A 285 39.50 -24.79 7.26
C SER A 285 38.41 -23.93 6.61
N ILE A 286 37.21 -23.98 7.19
CA ILE A 286 36.08 -23.14 6.78
C ILE A 286 36.30 -21.73 7.35
N PRO A 287 36.21 -20.66 6.53
CA PRO A 287 36.36 -19.28 6.99
C PRO A 287 35.30 -18.91 8.03
N ASN A 288 35.69 -18.33 9.17
CA ASN A 288 34.71 -17.79 10.13
C ASN A 288 34.38 -16.33 9.76
N VAL A 289 33.74 -16.13 8.62
CA VAL A 289 33.38 -14.80 8.09
C VAL A 289 31.96 -14.81 7.56
N ASN A 290 31.24 -13.71 7.79
CA ASN A 290 29.91 -13.49 7.22
C ASN A 290 29.99 -12.44 6.12
N MET A 291 29.22 -12.65 5.06
CA MET A 291 28.82 -11.57 4.16
C MET A 291 27.72 -10.77 4.82
N THR A 292 27.86 -9.44 4.88
CA THR A 292 26.90 -8.56 5.56
C THR A 292 26.50 -7.39 4.68
N TRP A 293 25.18 -7.14 4.63
CA TRP A 293 24.59 -5.96 4.03
C TRP A 293 23.91 -5.11 5.11
N VAL A 294 24.05 -3.80 5.00
CA VAL A 294 23.51 -2.82 5.95
C VAL A 294 22.59 -1.87 5.19
N PHE A 295 21.37 -1.71 5.69
CA PHE A 295 20.33 -0.89 5.08
C PHE A 295 19.85 0.17 6.06
N PRO A 296 19.60 1.41 5.60
CA PRO A 296 18.98 2.41 6.46
C PRO A 296 17.55 2.00 6.83
N ALA A 297 17.20 2.18 8.09
CA ALA A 297 15.87 1.90 8.60
C ALA A 297 15.41 2.96 9.59
N VAL A 298 14.10 3.07 9.75
CA VAL A 298 13.47 3.99 10.69
C VAL A 298 12.91 3.19 11.86
N GLY A 299 13.30 3.55 13.09
CA GLY A 299 12.76 2.98 14.32
C GLY A 299 11.24 3.16 14.45
N GLY A 300 10.62 2.31 15.28
CA GLY A 300 9.16 2.34 15.52
C GLY A 300 8.30 1.67 14.43
N TYR A 301 8.93 1.04 13.44
CA TYR A 301 8.28 0.19 12.44
C TYR A 301 8.87 -1.22 12.47
N LYS A 302 8.08 -2.20 12.03
CA LYS A 302 8.58 -3.54 11.69
C LYS A 302 8.92 -3.60 10.20
N TYR A 303 9.81 -4.51 9.83
CA TYR A 303 10.24 -4.71 8.45
C TYR A 303 10.17 -6.19 8.10
N LEU A 304 9.62 -6.49 6.93
CA LEU A 304 9.78 -7.76 6.25
C LEU A 304 11.09 -7.71 5.47
N VAL A 305 12.00 -8.60 5.81
CA VAL A 305 13.24 -8.88 5.07
C VAL A 305 13.04 -10.20 4.35
N ARG A 306 12.96 -10.12 3.01
CA ARG A 306 12.92 -11.29 2.14
C ARG A 306 14.31 -11.53 1.56
N MET A 307 14.82 -12.74 1.74
CA MET A 307 16.11 -13.16 1.19
C MET A 307 15.88 -14.20 0.10
N HIS A 308 16.50 -13.99 -1.06
CA HIS A 308 16.36 -14.85 -2.24
C HIS A 308 17.61 -15.71 -2.40
N PHE A 309 17.41 -17.02 -2.60
CA PHE A 309 18.46 -18.02 -2.71
C PHE A 309 18.25 -18.90 -3.95
N CYS A 310 19.33 -19.30 -4.60
CA CYS A 310 19.33 -20.26 -5.71
C CYS A 310 20.72 -20.88 -5.81
N ASP A 311 20.83 -22.16 -5.45
CA ASP A 311 22.10 -22.88 -5.54
C ASP A 311 22.36 -23.37 -6.96
N PHE A 312 23.07 -22.56 -7.73
CA PHE A 312 23.61 -22.93 -9.05
C PHE A 312 25.11 -23.21 -9.03
N ALA A 313 25.75 -23.04 -7.87
CA ALA A 313 27.20 -23.00 -7.75
C ALA A 313 27.78 -24.29 -7.15
N SER A 314 26.99 -25.05 -6.38
CA SER A 314 27.39 -26.36 -5.87
C SER A 314 27.51 -27.38 -7.01
N THR A 315 28.49 -28.26 -6.91
CA THR A 315 28.71 -29.36 -7.88
C THR A 315 27.68 -30.48 -7.72
N SER A 316 27.12 -30.64 -6.52
CA SER A 316 26.04 -31.58 -6.21
C SER A 316 25.18 -31.08 -5.05
N LEU A 317 24.00 -31.67 -4.90
CA LEU A 317 23.14 -31.48 -3.74
C LEU A 317 23.86 -31.88 -2.45
N GLY A 318 23.49 -31.25 -1.33
CA GLY A 318 23.99 -31.56 0.01
C GLY A 318 25.43 -31.08 0.28
N LEU A 319 25.94 -30.13 -0.50
CA LEU A 319 27.27 -29.53 -0.32
C LEU A 319 27.24 -28.08 0.19
N LEU A 320 26.05 -27.54 0.46
CA LEU A 320 25.85 -26.16 0.88
C LEU A 320 24.96 -26.12 2.11
N TYR A 321 25.59 -25.82 3.24
CA TYR A 321 24.93 -25.53 4.52
C TYR A 321 25.52 -24.24 5.05
N PHE A 322 24.65 -23.32 5.47
CA PHE A 322 25.05 -22.02 5.96
C PHE A 322 24.01 -21.44 6.90
N ASN A 323 24.41 -20.46 7.70
CA ASN A 323 23.54 -19.73 8.60
C ASN A 323 23.07 -18.42 7.97
N VAL A 324 21.83 -18.05 8.27
CA VAL A 324 21.22 -16.78 7.91
C VAL A 324 21.00 -15.96 9.17
N TYR A 325 21.43 -14.70 9.14
CA TYR A 325 21.26 -13.76 10.24
C TYR A 325 20.52 -12.51 9.78
N VAL A 326 19.64 -12.01 10.64
CA VAL A 326 18.96 -10.72 10.45
C VAL A 326 19.06 -9.93 11.75
N ASN A 327 19.52 -8.67 11.69
CA ASN A 327 19.88 -7.85 12.85
C ASN A 327 20.81 -8.58 13.83
N GLY A 328 21.82 -9.28 13.30
CA GLY A 328 22.77 -10.08 14.09
C GLY A 328 22.19 -11.33 14.76
N ASN A 329 20.88 -11.56 14.68
CA ASN A 329 20.20 -12.71 15.26
C ASN A 329 20.18 -13.89 14.26
N LEU A 330 20.43 -15.10 14.74
CA LEU A 330 20.35 -16.32 13.93
C LEU A 330 18.90 -16.59 13.54
N ALA A 331 18.59 -16.41 12.26
CA ALA A 331 17.24 -16.51 11.69
C ALA A 331 16.98 -17.89 11.06
N TYR A 332 18.00 -18.48 10.43
CA TYR A 332 18.02 -19.89 10.03
C TYR A 332 19.39 -20.49 10.36
N GLU A 333 19.37 -21.62 11.05
CA GLU A 333 20.54 -22.46 11.30
C GLU A 333 20.62 -23.57 10.24
N ASP A 334 21.84 -23.84 9.76
CA ASP A 334 22.15 -24.95 8.86
C ASP A 334 21.22 -25.05 7.64
N LEU A 335 20.96 -23.91 6.98
CA LEU A 335 20.09 -23.85 5.80
C LEU A 335 20.64 -24.74 4.68
N ASP A 336 19.92 -25.83 4.41
CA ASP A 336 20.15 -26.73 3.26
C ASP A 336 19.22 -26.36 2.10
N LEU A 337 19.78 -25.69 1.09
CA LEU A 337 19.03 -25.34 -0.12
C LEU A 337 18.61 -26.56 -0.93
N SER A 338 19.29 -27.71 -0.79
CA SER A 338 18.88 -28.95 -1.45
C SER A 338 17.50 -29.35 -0.98
N LYS A 339 17.27 -29.36 0.33
CA LYS A 339 15.96 -29.67 0.90
C LYS A 339 14.94 -28.55 0.65
N ALA A 340 15.35 -27.29 0.81
CA ALA A 340 14.45 -26.15 0.64
C ALA A 340 13.95 -25.97 -0.80
N ALA A 341 14.74 -26.41 -1.79
CA ALA A 341 14.44 -26.28 -3.20
C ALA A 341 14.09 -27.64 -3.87
N ASN A 342 13.43 -28.54 -3.13
CA ASN A 342 12.90 -29.81 -3.64
C ASN A 342 13.95 -30.71 -4.33
N TYR A 343 15.16 -30.76 -3.78
CA TYR A 343 16.30 -31.54 -4.28
C TYR A 343 16.67 -31.21 -5.74
N MET A 344 16.59 -29.92 -6.09
CA MET A 344 16.92 -29.44 -7.44
C MET A 344 17.90 -28.25 -7.41
N LEU A 345 19.08 -28.44 -8.01
CA LEU A 345 20.01 -27.34 -8.25
C LEU A 345 19.44 -26.33 -9.26
N ALA A 346 19.86 -25.08 -9.11
CA ALA A 346 19.37 -23.91 -9.81
C ALA A 346 17.85 -23.69 -9.66
N SER A 347 17.27 -24.18 -8.56
CA SER A 347 15.88 -23.93 -8.18
C SER A 347 15.82 -22.79 -7.14
N PRO A 348 15.04 -21.74 -7.41
CA PRO A 348 14.81 -20.64 -6.48
C PRO A 348 14.12 -21.02 -5.17
N PHE A 349 14.57 -20.39 -4.08
CA PHE A 349 13.94 -20.39 -2.76
C PHE A 349 13.96 -18.96 -2.21
N TYR A 350 13.00 -18.60 -1.36
CA TYR A 350 13.05 -17.36 -0.59
C TYR A 350 12.62 -17.62 0.85
N ALA A 351 13.14 -16.81 1.78
CA ALA A 351 12.76 -16.83 3.18
C ALA A 351 12.37 -15.43 3.65
N ASP A 352 11.29 -15.35 4.41
CA ASP A 352 10.66 -14.12 4.89
C ASP A 352 10.83 -13.97 6.41
N PHE A 353 11.47 -12.88 6.82
CA PHE A 353 11.71 -12.55 8.22
C PHE A 353 11.05 -11.22 8.58
N VAL A 354 10.34 -11.17 9.69
CA VAL A 354 9.87 -9.92 10.28
C VAL A 354 10.80 -9.53 11.41
N VAL A 355 11.30 -8.30 11.38
CA VAL A 355 12.17 -7.74 12.43
C VAL A 355 11.67 -6.37 12.85
N ASP A 356 12.06 -5.94 14.05
CA ASP A 356 11.89 -4.55 14.46
C ASP A 356 12.95 -3.68 13.80
N GLY A 357 12.58 -2.46 13.42
CA GLY A 357 13.56 -1.42 13.11
C GLY A 357 14.26 -1.03 14.39
N ASP A 358 15.57 -1.28 14.45
CA ASP A 358 16.39 -0.98 15.63
C ASP A 358 16.56 0.53 15.83
N ASP A 359 16.86 0.93 17.08
CA ASP A 359 17.22 2.30 17.46
C ASP A 359 18.55 2.78 16.84
N LEU A 360 19.29 1.87 16.17
CA LEU A 360 20.53 2.14 15.44
C LEU A 360 20.30 2.61 14.00
N ASP A 361 19.06 2.94 13.62
CA ASP A 361 18.64 3.45 12.31
C ASP A 361 19.10 2.58 11.12
N SER A 362 19.32 1.28 11.36
CA SER A 362 19.78 0.35 10.32
C SER A 362 19.26 -1.08 10.54
N LEU A 363 19.16 -1.81 9.44
CA LEU A 363 18.87 -3.24 9.38
C LEU A 363 20.07 -3.96 8.79
N THR A 364 20.45 -5.08 9.40
CA THR A 364 21.56 -5.89 8.91
C THR A 364 21.07 -7.24 8.43
N VAL A 365 21.60 -7.68 7.29
CA VAL A 365 21.33 -8.98 6.70
C VAL A 365 22.67 -9.66 6.51
N SER A 366 22.83 -10.88 7.01
CA SER A 366 24.09 -11.61 6.85
C SER A 366 23.89 -13.08 6.51
N VAL A 367 24.85 -13.61 5.76
CA VAL A 367 24.97 -15.03 5.44
C VAL A 367 26.40 -15.46 5.71
N GLY A 368 26.59 -16.60 6.36
CA GLY A 368 27.92 -17.14 6.58
C GLY A 368 27.91 -18.62 6.94
N PRO A 369 29.10 -19.22 7.07
CA PRO A 369 29.23 -20.67 7.26
C PRO A 369 28.58 -21.15 8.56
N SER A 370 28.20 -22.41 8.56
CA SER A 370 27.63 -23.09 9.72
C SER A 370 28.52 -24.25 10.18
N ASN A 371 28.17 -24.87 11.30
CA ASN A 371 28.90 -26.04 11.78
C ASN A 371 28.72 -27.26 10.86
N ALA A 372 27.68 -27.26 10.02
CA ALA A 372 27.42 -28.27 9.00
C ALA A 372 28.08 -27.97 7.64
N SER A 373 28.75 -26.81 7.48
CA SER A 373 29.47 -26.48 6.25
C SER A 373 30.56 -27.51 5.96
N VAL A 374 30.80 -27.77 4.67
CA VAL A 374 31.71 -28.81 4.20
C VAL A 374 33.00 -28.16 3.68
N PRO A 375 34.19 -28.60 4.13
CA PRO A 375 35.44 -28.06 3.59
C PRO A 375 35.56 -28.27 2.08
N TYR A 376 36.20 -27.34 1.38
CA TYR A 376 36.35 -27.33 -0.08
C TYR A 376 35.03 -27.17 -0.84
N ALA A 377 33.98 -26.64 -0.19
CA ALA A 377 32.68 -26.39 -0.77
C ALA A 377 32.26 -24.93 -0.63
N ILE A 378 31.01 -24.63 -0.99
CA ILE A 378 30.41 -23.32 -0.81
C ILE A 378 29.85 -23.26 0.60
N ASP A 379 30.17 -22.18 1.30
CA ASP A 379 29.86 -22.03 2.72
C ASP A 379 28.79 -20.94 2.98
N GLY A 380 28.24 -20.34 1.92
CA GLY A 380 27.14 -19.38 1.99
C GLY A 380 26.88 -18.74 0.64
N ILE A 381 25.62 -18.46 0.33
CA ILE A 381 25.20 -17.83 -0.94
C ILE A 381 24.00 -16.91 -0.72
N LEU A 382 23.92 -15.82 -1.47
CA LEU A 382 22.74 -14.96 -1.51
C LEU A 382 22.56 -14.34 -2.91
N ASN A 383 21.33 -14.36 -3.42
CA ASN A 383 21.00 -13.93 -4.78
C ASN A 383 20.23 -12.61 -4.83
N GLY A 384 19.43 -12.31 -3.79
CA GLY A 384 18.64 -11.08 -3.75
C GLY A 384 18.14 -10.74 -2.36
N ILE A 385 17.81 -9.47 -2.13
CA ILE A 385 17.25 -8.96 -0.88
C ILE A 385 16.09 -8.02 -1.21
N GLU A 386 14.93 -8.20 -0.59
CA GLU A 386 13.88 -7.20 -0.53
C GLU A 386 13.62 -6.80 0.92
N ILE A 387 13.46 -5.50 1.16
CA ILE A 387 13.09 -4.97 2.48
C ILE A 387 11.82 -4.16 2.32
N MET A 388 10.82 -4.50 3.12
CA MET A 388 9.50 -3.90 3.06
C MET A 388 9.08 -3.45 4.46
N LYS A 389 8.82 -2.16 4.63
CA LYS A 389 8.35 -1.59 5.90
C LYS A 389 6.87 -1.95 6.09
N LEU A 390 6.51 -2.46 7.27
CA LEU A 390 5.12 -2.74 7.65
C LEU A 390 4.48 -1.48 8.25
N ASN A 391 3.17 -1.34 8.10
CA ASN A 391 2.45 -0.32 8.84
C ASN A 391 2.59 -0.51 10.35
N ASN A 392 2.63 0.60 11.07
CA ASN A 392 2.60 0.59 12.53
C ASN A 392 1.19 0.27 13.07
N SER A 393 1.06 0.28 14.39
CA SER A 393 -0.18 -0.04 15.12
C SER A 393 -1.38 0.86 14.81
N VAL A 394 -1.15 2.05 14.23
CA VAL A 394 -2.21 2.98 13.82
C VAL A 394 -2.50 2.94 12.32
N GLY A 395 -1.92 1.99 11.58
CA GLY A 395 -2.12 1.83 10.14
C GLY A 395 -1.41 2.89 9.31
N SER A 396 -0.25 3.36 9.76
CA SER A 396 0.59 4.32 9.03
C SER A 396 1.93 3.69 8.64
N LEU A 397 2.45 4.07 7.49
CA LEU A 397 3.79 3.75 6.98
C LEU A 397 4.73 4.96 7.04
N ASP A 398 4.19 6.15 7.32
CA ASP A 398 4.93 7.41 7.27
C ASP A 398 4.31 8.46 8.22
N GLY A 399 4.37 8.16 9.52
CA GLY A 399 3.94 9.06 10.59
C GLY A 399 3.12 8.36 11.68
N GLU A 400 2.60 9.16 12.61
CA GLU A 400 1.98 8.70 13.86
C GLU A 400 0.45 8.81 13.88
N HIS A 401 -0.16 9.16 12.75
CA HIS A 401 -1.60 9.40 12.67
C HIS A 401 -2.28 8.37 11.78
N CYS A 402 -3.48 7.94 12.16
CA CYS A 402 -4.31 7.07 11.33
C CYS A 402 -5.09 7.87 10.27
N ALA A 403 -5.54 7.21 9.21
CA ALA A 403 -6.24 7.87 8.10
C ALA A 403 -7.48 8.66 8.53
N GLU A 404 -8.24 8.16 9.51
CA GLU A 404 -9.45 8.86 10.01
C GLU A 404 -9.09 10.19 10.68
N TRP A 405 -8.00 10.22 11.45
CA TRP A 405 -7.51 11.46 12.05
C TRP A 405 -7.13 12.47 10.97
N VAL A 406 -6.39 12.03 9.93
CA VAL A 406 -5.96 12.88 8.81
C VAL A 406 -7.16 13.53 8.11
N LEU A 407 -8.20 12.74 7.83
CA LEU A 407 -9.41 13.23 7.17
C LEU A 407 -10.23 14.17 8.06
N ARG A 408 -10.26 13.95 9.38
CA ARG A 408 -10.98 14.82 10.33
C ARG A 408 -10.28 16.14 10.58
N SER A 409 -8.95 16.13 10.62
CA SER A 409 -8.10 17.30 10.91
C SER A 409 -8.09 18.34 9.78
N TRP A 410 -8.44 17.95 8.55
CA TRP A 410 -8.45 18.90 7.43
C TRP A 410 -9.49 20.02 7.65
N PRO A 411 -9.11 21.31 7.55
CA PRO A 411 -10.00 22.43 7.84
C PRO A 411 -11.21 22.46 6.89
N ARG A 412 -12.38 22.04 7.40
CA ARG A 412 -13.65 22.24 6.68
C ARG A 412 -13.93 23.74 6.65
N GLY A 413 -14.37 24.28 5.51
CA GLY A 413 -14.86 25.66 5.47
C GLY A 413 -15.91 25.88 6.56
N HIS A 414 -15.96 27.07 7.15
CA HIS A 414 -17.04 27.46 8.06
C HIS A 414 -18.38 27.45 7.30
N VAL A 415 -18.98 26.28 7.12
CA VAL A 415 -20.37 26.13 6.64
C VAL A 415 -21.32 26.01 7.85
N SER A 416 -20.80 25.97 9.07
CA SER A 416 -21.56 25.58 10.27
C SER A 416 -21.96 26.71 11.22
N LEU A 417 -21.72 27.98 10.91
CA LEU A 417 -22.23 29.08 11.75
C LEU A 417 -23.47 29.74 11.14
N LEU A 418 -23.53 29.91 9.83
CA LEU A 418 -24.69 30.55 9.18
C LEU A 418 -25.94 29.67 9.19
N VAL A 419 -25.82 28.35 9.02
CA VAL A 419 -26.97 27.44 8.99
C VAL A 419 -27.70 27.38 10.34
N PRO A 420 -27.03 27.16 11.50
CA PRO A 420 -27.72 27.21 12.78
C PRO A 420 -28.17 28.62 13.16
N LEU A 421 -27.46 29.69 12.76
CA LEU A 421 -27.92 31.07 12.97
C LEU A 421 -29.20 31.38 12.18
N VAL A 422 -29.28 30.97 10.92
CA VAL A 422 -30.47 31.13 10.08
C VAL A 422 -31.62 30.28 10.61
N ALA A 423 -31.35 29.03 11.02
CA ALA A 423 -32.37 28.18 11.65
C ALA A 423 -32.90 28.77 12.96
N ALA A 424 -32.02 29.28 13.83
CA ALA A 424 -32.40 29.96 15.06
C ALA A 424 -33.21 31.24 14.79
N ALA A 425 -32.81 32.05 13.79
CA ALA A 425 -33.57 33.23 13.37
C ALA A 425 -34.96 32.86 12.85
N CYS A 426 -35.10 31.79 12.05
CA CYS A 426 -36.39 31.29 11.58
C CYS A 426 -37.29 30.80 12.73
N VAL A 427 -36.72 30.13 13.73
CA VAL A 427 -37.45 29.69 14.93
C VAL A 427 -37.91 30.87 15.78
N LEU A 428 -37.05 31.88 15.98
CA LEU A 428 -37.43 33.09 16.72
C LEU A 428 -38.51 33.88 16.00
N LEU A 429 -38.43 34.00 14.66
CA LEU A 429 -39.46 34.66 13.86
C LEU A 429 -40.79 33.92 13.93
N SER A 430 -40.80 32.59 13.82
CA SER A 430 -42.04 31.80 13.92
C SER A 430 -42.67 31.89 15.31
N LEU A 431 -41.86 31.82 16.38
CA LEU A 431 -42.32 32.05 17.75
C LEU A 431 -42.90 33.47 17.93
N SER A 432 -42.26 34.49 17.37
CA SER A 432 -42.75 35.88 17.43
C SER A 432 -44.08 36.07 16.70
N MET A 433 -44.28 35.38 15.57
CA MET A 433 -45.55 35.39 14.85
C MET A 433 -46.65 34.67 15.62
N VAL A 434 -46.34 33.54 16.26
CA VAL A 434 -47.29 32.79 17.09
C VAL A 434 -47.69 33.59 18.34
N THR A 435 -46.75 34.25 19.01
CA THR A 435 -47.06 35.09 20.18
C THR A 435 -47.85 36.32 19.78
N ARG A 436 -47.53 37.02 18.67
CA ARG A 436 -48.36 38.10 18.13
C ARG A 436 -49.77 37.64 17.81
N ARG A 437 -49.94 36.51 17.12
CA ARG A 437 -51.25 35.93 16.83
C ARG A 437 -52.04 35.63 18.11
N ARG A 438 -51.40 35.05 19.13
CA ARG A 438 -52.04 34.77 20.43
C ARG A 438 -52.45 36.04 21.18
N ILE A 439 -51.64 37.10 21.13
CA ILE A 439 -51.95 38.39 21.78
C ILE A 439 -53.11 39.10 21.05
N MET A 440 -53.13 39.09 19.72
CA MET A 440 -54.25 39.65 18.95
C MET A 440 -55.56 38.90 19.22
N ARG A 441 -55.51 37.56 19.29
CA ARG A 441 -56.67 36.72 19.64
C ARG A 441 -57.19 36.98 21.07
N LYS A 442 -56.31 37.34 22.01
CA LYS A 442 -56.70 37.77 23.37
C LYS A 442 -57.29 39.19 23.41
N LYS A 443 -56.91 40.08 22.49
CA LYS A 443 -57.51 41.42 22.39
C LYS A 443 -58.93 41.37 21.81
N GLU A 444 -59.21 40.43 20.92
CA GLU A 444 -60.56 40.21 20.37
C GLU A 444 -61.52 39.54 21.36
N SER A 445 -61.01 38.87 22.41
CA SER A 445 -61.85 38.18 23.40
C SER A 445 -62.27 39.03 24.61
N VAL A 446 -61.97 40.34 24.64
CA VAL A 446 -62.24 41.21 25.82
C VAL A 446 -63.38 42.23 25.60
N ALA A 447 -64.11 42.17 24.48
CA ALA A 447 -65.21 43.10 24.21
C ALA A 447 -66.59 42.42 24.26
N TRP A 448 -67.09 42.06 25.45
CA TRP A 448 -68.52 41.84 25.70
C TRP A 448 -68.87 42.25 27.14
N THR A 449 -69.08 43.54 27.37
CA THR A 449 -69.81 44.04 28.54
C THR A 449 -71.30 44.07 28.19
N LYS A 450 -72.12 43.30 28.92
CA LYS A 450 -73.58 43.42 28.90
C LYS A 450 -73.99 44.61 29.78
N LEU A 451 -74.75 45.53 29.23
CA LEU A 451 -75.53 46.54 29.97
C LEU A 451 -76.89 45.94 30.37
N PRO A 452 -77.35 46.16 31.61
CA PRO A 452 -78.78 46.25 31.94
C PRO A 452 -79.07 47.66 32.50
N VAL A 453 -79.80 48.52 31.79
CA VAL A 453 -81.27 48.69 31.79
C VAL A 453 -81.84 48.83 33.21
N ASP A 454 -82.14 50.08 33.53
CA ASP A 454 -82.78 50.59 34.73
C ASP A 454 -84.31 50.45 34.62
N VAL A 455 -84.96 49.82 35.61
CA VAL A 455 -86.41 49.89 35.84
C VAL A 455 -86.67 49.90 37.34
N SER A 456 -87.42 50.90 37.78
CA SER A 456 -87.83 51.20 39.15
C SER A 456 -89.08 50.41 39.57
N GLU A 457 -89.17 49.95 40.83
CA GLU A 457 -90.24 50.26 41.80
C GLU A 457 -90.25 49.35 43.07
N VAL A 458 -90.18 50.01 44.23
CA VAL A 458 -91.04 49.90 45.43
C VAL A 458 -91.19 48.58 46.23
N ASN A 459 -90.71 48.65 47.49
CA ASN A 459 -91.16 48.09 48.79
C ASN A 459 -91.88 46.71 48.88
N ALA A 460 -91.37 45.83 49.75
CA ALA A 460 -91.91 45.65 51.12
C ALA A 460 -91.18 44.54 51.94
N LYS A 461 -91.10 44.85 53.24
CA LYS A 461 -90.72 44.11 54.46
C LYS A 461 -90.94 42.57 54.57
N HIS A 462 -90.08 42.02 55.45
CA HIS A 462 -90.27 41.00 56.52
C HIS A 462 -89.98 39.51 56.27
N GLY A 463 -89.16 38.94 57.18
CA GLY A 463 -89.57 37.75 57.94
C GLY A 463 -88.87 36.41 57.67
N ASN A 464 -87.76 36.16 58.38
CA ASN A 464 -87.45 34.98 59.20
C ASN A 464 -87.88 33.53 58.82
N ILE A 465 -86.88 32.63 58.97
CA ILE A 465 -86.91 31.32 59.70
C ILE A 465 -87.18 30.00 58.94
N HIS A 466 -86.28 29.02 59.23
CA HIS A 466 -86.37 27.53 59.18
C HIS A 466 -86.57 26.83 57.81
N GLN A 467 -86.17 25.58 57.55
CA GLN A 467 -85.35 24.51 58.14
C GLN A 467 -85.50 23.31 57.19
N SER A 468 -84.48 22.43 57.08
CA SER A 468 -84.59 20.98 56.76
C SER A 468 -85.26 20.59 55.42
N ASP A 469 -85.07 19.45 54.77
CA ASP A 469 -84.21 18.27 54.85
C ASP A 469 -84.63 17.46 53.59
N ILE A 470 -83.69 16.85 52.87
CA ILE A 470 -83.54 15.38 52.74
C ILE A 470 -84.32 14.70 51.59
N LEU A 471 -83.63 13.70 51.01
CA LEU A 471 -84.07 12.55 50.20
C LEU A 471 -84.43 12.82 48.71
N GLU A 472 -84.13 11.96 47.74
CA GLU A 472 -83.78 10.53 47.70
C GLU A 472 -83.22 10.25 46.28
N SER A 473 -82.03 9.67 46.13
CA SER A 473 -81.77 8.26 45.77
C SER A 473 -82.43 7.75 44.48
N THR A 474 -81.61 7.49 43.45
CA THR A 474 -81.32 6.14 42.94
C THR A 474 -80.03 6.14 42.14
#